data_AF-A0A0V1P352-F1
#
_entry.id   AF-A0A0V1P352-F1
#
_cell.length_a   1.000
_cell.length_b   1.000
_cell.length_c   1.000
_cell.angle_alpha   90.00
_cell.angle_beta   90.00
_cell.angle_gamma   90.00
#
_symmetry.space_group_name_H-M   'P 1'
#
loop_
_entity.id
_entity.type
_entity.pdbx_description
1 polymer ?
#
loop_
_entity_poly.entity_id
_entity_poly.type
_entity_poly.pdbx_seq_one_letter_code
_entity_poly.pdbx_strand_id
1 'polypeptide(L)'
;MDHKAAVLRVNLNPESIICDFEIALIPAIQGYFLNTRVQGSYFHFCQAVHRKVGELGLKTRYRTEEQTKRKIRILLATAFLPVPQVDTGVSLLEAGTTGTLAALFQYFRQEWMTDERLPLWNVHNVNIRTNNHLEGWHNRLNRKADKGHNGLYELLQLLIAEQGVMDTLIQQVLSGNATDG
;
A
#
# COMPACT_ATOMS: atom_id res chain seq x y z
N MET A 1 -21.33 7.10 3.59
CA MET A 1 -20.75 6.19 4.61
C MET A 1 -21.51 6.27 5.94
N ASP A 2 -22.46 7.20 6.09
CA ASP A 2 -23.04 7.59 7.38
C ASP A 2 -24.06 6.61 7.96
N HIS A 3 -24.78 5.84 7.15
CA HIS A 3 -25.88 5.02 7.66
C HIS A 3 -25.40 3.87 8.56
N LYS A 4 -24.27 3.22 8.28
CA LYS A 4 -23.76 2.12 9.12
C LYS A 4 -22.99 2.61 10.36
N ALA A 5 -22.21 3.68 10.23
CA ALA A 5 -21.53 4.30 11.36
C ALA A 5 -22.54 4.87 12.38
N ALA A 6 -23.64 5.47 11.90
CA ALA A 6 -24.75 5.92 12.73
C ALA A 6 -25.48 4.75 13.42
N VAL A 7 -25.73 3.64 12.71
CA VAL A 7 -26.35 2.43 13.28
C VAL A 7 -25.47 1.79 14.36
N LEU A 8 -24.14 1.81 14.20
CA LEU A 8 -23.18 1.29 15.18
C LEU A 8 -22.79 2.32 16.26
N ARG A 9 -23.27 3.58 16.16
CA ARG A 9 -22.84 4.72 16.99
C ARG A 9 -21.30 4.91 17.06
N VAL A 10 -20.59 4.51 16.01
CA VAL A 10 -19.13 4.65 15.95
C VAL A 10 -18.80 5.98 15.28
N ASN A 11 -18.15 6.87 16.02
CA ASN A 11 -17.56 8.07 15.45
C ASN A 11 -16.25 7.69 14.73
N LEU A 12 -16.25 7.71 13.39
CA LEU A 12 -15.07 7.39 12.59
C LEU A 12 -14.19 8.64 12.47
N ASN A 13 -13.21 8.74 13.36
CA ASN A 13 -12.15 9.75 13.29
C ASN A 13 -10.78 9.06 13.34
N PRO A 14 -10.37 8.38 12.25
CA PRO A 14 -9.12 7.63 12.24
C PRO A 14 -7.91 8.57 12.35
N GLU A 15 -6.93 8.19 13.16
CA GLU A 15 -5.67 8.94 13.26
C GLU A 15 -4.87 8.86 11.94
N SER A 16 -4.88 7.69 11.29
CA SER A 16 -4.21 7.46 10.02
C SER A 16 -5.02 6.58 9.07
N ILE A 17 -4.96 6.86 7.77
CA ILE A 17 -5.48 6.00 6.70
C ILE A 17 -4.31 5.61 5.80
N ILE A 18 -4.21 4.31 5.50
CA ILE A 18 -3.24 3.77 4.55
C ILE A 18 -3.96 3.50 3.24
N CYS A 19 -3.45 4.06 2.15
CA CYS A 19 -4.02 3.87 0.82
C CYS A 19 -2.95 3.55 -0.23
N ASP A 20 -3.38 3.29 -1.46
CA ASP A 20 -2.49 3.30 -2.62
C ASP A 20 -2.06 4.75 -2.97
N PHE A 21 -1.29 4.90 -4.04
CA PHE A 21 -0.76 6.19 -4.49
C PHE A 21 -1.63 6.85 -5.57
N GLU A 22 -2.94 6.56 -5.60
CA GLU A 22 -3.85 7.20 -6.54
C GLU A 22 -4.00 8.70 -6.24
N ILE A 23 -3.72 9.52 -7.26
CA ILE A 23 -3.69 10.99 -7.14
C ILE A 23 -5.02 11.54 -6.62
N ALA A 24 -6.14 10.97 -7.05
CA ALA A 24 -7.47 11.43 -6.66
C ALA A 24 -7.89 10.97 -5.25
N LEU A 25 -7.26 9.92 -4.73
CA LEU A 25 -7.68 9.29 -3.46
C LEU A 25 -7.23 10.12 -2.25
N ILE A 26 -6.01 10.65 -2.27
CA ILE A 26 -5.47 11.42 -1.14
C ILE A 26 -6.31 12.69 -0.87
N PRO A 27 -6.61 13.55 -1.87
CA PRO A 27 -7.46 14.72 -1.65
C PRO A 27 -8.87 14.34 -1.21
N ALA A 28 -9.42 13.24 -1.74
CA ALA A 28 -10.73 12.75 -1.33
C ALA A 28 -10.74 12.38 0.16
N ILE A 29 -9.76 11.60 0.63
CA ILE A 29 -9.64 11.23 2.05
C ILE A 29 -9.53 12.50 2.93
N GLN A 30 -8.66 13.43 2.55
CA GLN A 30 -8.45 14.68 3.30
C GLN A 30 -9.69 15.57 3.33
N GLY A 31 -10.51 15.54 2.28
CA GLY A 31 -11.79 16.28 2.22
C GLY A 31 -12.87 15.73 3.16
N TYR A 32 -12.86 14.42 3.44
CA TYR A 32 -13.81 13.79 4.37
C TYR A 32 -13.27 13.70 5.80
N PHE A 33 -11.96 13.50 5.98
CA PHE A 33 -11.32 13.31 7.27
C PHE A 33 -10.20 14.33 7.50
N LEU A 34 -10.60 15.51 7.97
CA LEU A 34 -9.73 16.70 8.07
C LEU A 34 -8.51 16.52 8.98
N ASN A 35 -8.60 15.65 9.99
CA ASN A 35 -7.53 15.42 10.97
C ASN A 35 -6.75 14.12 10.73
N THR A 36 -7.06 13.40 9.66
CA THR A 36 -6.45 12.09 9.40
C THR A 36 -5.15 12.23 8.62
N ARG A 37 -4.10 11.57 9.11
CA ARG A 37 -2.87 11.41 8.35
C ARG A 37 -3.07 10.39 7.24
N VAL A 38 -2.89 10.81 5.98
CA VAL A 38 -2.87 9.88 4.84
C VAL A 38 -1.45 9.35 4.65
N GLN A 39 -1.33 8.04 4.50
CA GLN A 39 -0.06 7.37 4.27
C GLN A 39 -0.16 6.40 3.10
N GLY A 40 0.88 6.36 2.28
CA GLY A 40 1.00 5.38 1.21
C GLY A 40 1.41 4.01 1.73
N SER A 41 0.83 2.97 1.15
CA SER A 41 1.16 1.60 1.50
C SER A 41 2.56 1.21 1.03
N TYR A 42 3.40 0.70 1.95
CA TYR A 42 4.74 0.19 1.61
C TYR A 42 4.69 -0.94 0.58
N PHE A 43 3.62 -1.75 0.59
CA PHE A 43 3.42 -2.82 -0.37
C PHE A 43 3.26 -2.27 -1.80
N HIS A 44 2.36 -1.29 -1.98
CA HIS A 44 2.13 -0.65 -3.28
C HIS A 44 3.34 0.13 -3.75
N PHE A 45 4.09 0.76 -2.83
CA PHE A 45 5.37 1.38 -3.13
C PHE A 45 6.37 0.35 -3.70
N CYS A 46 6.57 -0.77 -3.00
CA CYS A 46 7.43 -1.86 -3.46
C CYS A 46 6.99 -2.37 -4.84
N GLN A 47 5.70 -2.57 -5.03
CA GLN A 47 5.13 -3.04 -6.29
C GLN A 47 5.40 -2.06 -7.43
N ALA A 48 5.25 -0.76 -7.20
CA ALA A 48 5.51 0.26 -8.20
C ALA A 48 7.00 0.31 -8.62
N VAL A 49 7.92 0.21 -7.66
CA VAL A 49 9.36 0.11 -7.94
C VAL A 49 9.68 -1.18 -8.71
N HIS A 50 9.14 -2.33 -8.29
CA HIS A 50 9.33 -3.59 -9.00
C HIS A 50 8.74 -3.60 -10.41
N ARG A 51 7.62 -2.92 -10.63
CA ARG A 51 7.05 -2.70 -11.96
C ARG A 51 8.02 -1.92 -12.84
N LYS A 52 8.61 -0.84 -12.34
CA LYS A 52 9.63 -0.07 -13.07
C LYS A 52 10.88 -0.89 -13.37
N VAL A 53 11.35 -1.72 -12.43
CA VAL A 53 12.43 -2.70 -12.65
C VAL A 53 12.08 -3.62 -13.84
N GLY A 54 10.82 -4.01 -13.98
CA GLY A 54 10.32 -4.73 -15.13
C GLY A 54 10.38 -3.96 -16.45
N GLU A 55 9.85 -2.74 -16.45
CA GLU A 55 9.81 -1.86 -17.62
C GLU A 55 11.20 -1.51 -18.15
N LEU A 56 12.18 -1.37 -17.26
CA LEU A 56 13.59 -1.09 -17.61
C LEU A 56 14.39 -2.34 -18.02
N GLY A 57 13.73 -3.50 -18.16
CA GLY A 57 14.41 -4.75 -18.55
C GLY A 57 15.35 -5.32 -17.49
N LEU A 58 15.27 -4.87 -16.23
CA LEU A 58 16.15 -5.30 -15.15
C LEU A 58 15.73 -6.65 -14.51
N LYS A 59 14.62 -7.27 -14.93
CA LYS A 59 14.11 -8.52 -14.33
C LYS A 59 15.12 -9.66 -14.30
N THR A 60 15.82 -9.89 -15.42
CA THR A 60 16.84 -10.96 -15.50
C THR A 60 18.01 -10.65 -14.58
N ARG A 61 18.56 -9.44 -14.68
CA ARG A 61 19.67 -8.98 -13.84
C ARG A 61 19.33 -9.01 -12.34
N TYR A 62 18.12 -8.62 -11.96
CA TYR A 62 17.64 -8.72 -10.58
C TYR A 62 17.63 -10.17 -10.04
N ARG A 63 17.41 -11.16 -10.91
CA ARG A 63 17.40 -12.59 -10.53
C ARG A 63 18.81 -13.19 -10.50
N THR A 64 19.70 -12.76 -11.39
CA THR A 64 21.00 -13.41 -11.62
C THR A 64 22.20 -12.63 -11.08
N GLU A 65 22.11 -11.32 -10.93
CA GLU A 65 23.20 -10.45 -10.45
C GLU A 65 22.94 -9.99 -9.00
N GLU A 66 23.74 -10.51 -8.06
CA GLU A 66 23.57 -10.19 -6.64
C GLU A 66 23.77 -8.70 -6.34
N GLN A 67 24.65 -8.00 -7.06
CA GLN A 67 24.86 -6.56 -6.90
C GLN A 67 23.61 -5.76 -7.27
N THR A 68 22.99 -6.07 -8.42
CA THR A 68 21.75 -5.43 -8.89
C THR A 68 20.61 -5.71 -7.93
N LYS A 69 20.45 -6.96 -7.51
CA LYS A 69 19.46 -7.37 -6.50
C LYS A 69 19.64 -6.62 -5.18
N ARG A 70 20.87 -6.55 -4.67
CA ARG A 70 21.21 -5.86 -3.43
C ARG A 70 20.89 -4.36 -3.54
N LYS A 71 21.29 -3.69 -4.62
CA LYS A 71 20.98 -2.26 -4.82
C LYS A 71 19.47 -2.01 -4.84
N ILE A 72 18.69 -2.81 -5.56
CA ILE A 72 17.22 -2.64 -5.59
C ILE A 72 16.60 -2.90 -4.21
N ARG A 73 17.07 -3.92 -3.48
CA ARG A 73 16.57 -4.19 -2.11
C ARG A 73 16.90 -3.07 -1.13
N ILE A 74 18.10 -2.50 -1.21
CA ILE A 74 18.48 -1.34 -0.37
C ILE A 74 17.67 -0.11 -0.78
N LEU A 75 17.40 0.10 -2.07
CA LEU A 75 16.56 1.20 -2.55
C LEU A 75 15.15 1.13 -1.92
N LEU A 76 14.54 -0.06 -1.88
CA LEU A 76 13.26 -0.26 -1.17
C LEU A 76 13.38 0.00 0.34
N ALA A 77 14.51 -0.40 0.94
CA ALA A 77 14.75 -0.19 2.36
C ALA A 77 14.96 1.29 2.75
N THR A 78 15.18 2.20 1.78
CA THR A 78 15.25 3.63 2.07
C THR A 78 13.95 4.19 2.65
N ALA A 79 12.82 3.49 2.49
CA ALA A 79 11.55 3.85 3.11
C ALA A 79 11.60 3.80 4.64
N PHE A 80 12.58 3.12 5.22
CA PHE A 80 12.78 3.02 6.67
C PHE A 80 13.80 4.00 7.21
N LEU A 81 14.45 4.80 6.36
CA LEU A 81 15.35 5.86 6.82
C LEU A 81 14.56 7.05 7.35
N PRO A 82 15.08 7.77 8.36
CA PRO A 82 14.57 9.10 8.68
C PRO A 82 14.51 9.96 7.42
N VAL A 83 13.41 10.67 7.21
CA VAL A 83 13.18 11.52 6.01
C VAL A 83 14.41 12.38 5.64
N PRO A 84 15.08 13.08 6.58
CA PRO A 84 16.26 13.88 6.25
C PRO A 84 17.46 13.10 5.72
N GLN A 85 17.51 11.78 5.93
CA GLN A 85 18.61 10.89 5.50
C GLN A 85 18.31 10.16 4.19
N VAL A 86 17.08 10.23 3.68
CA VAL A 86 16.66 9.50 2.47
C VAL A 86 17.49 9.93 1.26
N ASP A 87 17.66 11.23 1.05
CA ASP A 87 18.42 11.72 -0.12
C ASP A 87 19.88 11.27 -0.10
N THR A 88 20.56 11.42 1.04
CA THR A 88 21.92 10.92 1.22
C THR A 88 22.00 9.41 0.98
N GLY A 89 21.06 8.63 1.54
CA GLY A 89 21.02 7.19 1.38
C GLY A 89 20.83 6.75 -0.09
N VAL A 90 19.94 7.41 -0.82
CA VAL A 90 19.71 7.15 -2.25
C VAL A 90 20.94 7.55 -3.08
N SER A 91 21.53 8.71 -2.81
CA SER A 91 22.72 9.21 -3.52
C SER A 91 23.93 8.28 -3.37
N LEU A 92 24.19 7.78 -2.16
CA LEU A 92 25.25 6.80 -1.93
C LEU A 92 25.00 5.47 -2.68
N LEU A 93 23.75 5.08 -2.82
CA LEU A 93 23.38 3.83 -3.50
C LEU A 93 23.45 3.96 -5.03
N GLU A 94 23.10 5.14 -5.56
CA GLU A 94 23.18 5.48 -6.98
C GLU A 94 24.63 5.61 -7.46
N ALA A 95 25.56 5.98 -6.58
CA ALA A 95 26.97 6.13 -6.92
C ALA A 95 27.54 4.90 -7.64
N GLY A 96 28.22 5.16 -8.76
CA GLY A 96 28.82 4.13 -9.61
C GLY A 96 27.81 3.25 -10.37
N THR A 97 26.52 3.61 -10.42
CA THR A 97 25.55 2.93 -11.29
C THR A 97 25.59 3.50 -12.71
N THR A 98 25.34 2.64 -13.69
CA THR A 98 25.27 3.01 -15.12
C THR A 98 24.12 2.28 -15.80
N GLY A 99 23.78 2.71 -17.02
CA GLY A 99 22.77 2.07 -17.86
C GLY A 99 21.38 2.04 -17.23
N THR A 100 20.68 0.92 -17.38
CA THR A 100 19.29 0.76 -16.91
C THR A 100 19.13 0.87 -15.40
N LEU A 101 20.20 0.63 -14.62
CA LEU A 101 20.16 0.81 -13.17
C LEU A 101 20.19 2.30 -12.79
N ALA A 102 20.99 3.12 -13.48
CA ALA A 102 20.96 4.57 -13.29
C ALA A 102 19.59 5.16 -13.68
N ALA A 103 18.98 4.66 -14.77
CA ALA A 103 17.62 5.06 -15.16
C ALA A 103 16.56 4.76 -14.07
N LEU A 104 16.74 3.67 -13.30
CA LEU A 104 15.86 3.37 -12.16
C LEU A 104 15.99 4.41 -11.05
N PHE A 105 17.22 4.84 -10.71
CA PHE A 105 17.45 5.88 -9.71
C PHE A 105 16.92 7.24 -10.16
N GLN A 106 17.12 7.59 -11.43
CA GLN A 106 16.53 8.80 -12.01
C GLN A 106 15.01 8.81 -11.89
N TYR A 107 14.34 7.72 -12.29
CA TYR A 107 12.90 7.57 -12.08
C TYR A 107 12.54 7.68 -10.59
N PHE A 108 13.30 7.04 -9.71
CA PHE A 108 13.02 7.03 -8.28
C PHE A 108 13.02 8.46 -7.71
N ARG A 109 14.02 9.27 -8.07
CA ARG A 109 14.10 10.68 -7.65
C ARG A 109 12.90 11.48 -8.16
N GLN A 110 12.59 11.36 -9.44
CA GLN A 110 11.50 12.12 -10.07
C GLN A 110 10.11 11.76 -9.53
N GLU A 111 9.86 10.47 -9.31
CA GLU A 111 8.53 9.96 -8.98
C GLU A 111 8.27 9.88 -7.47
N TRP A 112 9.32 9.64 -6.66
CA TRP A 112 9.16 9.32 -5.23
C TRP A 112 9.82 10.34 -4.30
N MET A 113 10.81 11.11 -4.76
CA MET A 113 11.55 12.03 -3.88
C MET A 113 11.10 13.49 -3.96
N THR A 114 9.88 13.76 -4.45
CA THR A 114 9.29 15.10 -4.36
C THR A 114 8.86 15.40 -2.92
N ASP A 115 8.77 16.68 -2.56
CA ASP A 115 8.39 17.11 -1.22
C ASP A 115 6.99 16.60 -0.82
N GLU A 116 6.08 16.46 -1.78
CA GLU A 116 4.73 15.96 -1.55
C GLU A 116 4.69 14.44 -1.36
N ARG A 117 5.51 13.71 -2.12
CA ARG A 117 5.44 12.24 -2.15
C ARG A 117 6.36 11.57 -1.14
N LEU A 118 7.52 12.15 -0.84
CA LEU A 118 8.49 11.55 0.06
C LEU A 118 7.87 11.20 1.43
N PRO A 119 7.09 12.08 2.09
CA PRO A 119 6.45 11.76 3.36
C PRO A 119 5.37 10.67 3.25
N LEU A 120 4.80 10.44 2.07
CA LEU A 120 3.69 9.48 1.88
C LEU A 120 4.18 8.03 1.88
N TRP A 121 5.25 7.71 1.16
CA TRP A 121 5.75 6.32 1.06
C TRP A 121 6.76 5.96 2.15
N ASN A 122 7.33 6.95 2.84
CA ASN A 122 8.25 6.71 3.94
C ASN A 122 7.49 6.08 5.13
N VAL A 123 8.02 4.99 5.64
CA VAL A 123 7.43 4.19 6.73
C VAL A 123 8.31 4.16 7.98
N HIS A 124 9.26 5.09 8.10
CA HIS A 124 10.06 5.26 9.30
C HIS A 124 9.15 5.55 10.50
N ASN A 125 9.28 4.77 11.57
CA ASN A 125 8.46 4.83 12.79
C ASN A 125 6.94 4.68 12.58
N VAL A 126 6.52 3.96 11.53
CA VAL A 126 5.10 3.65 11.31
C VAL A 126 4.83 2.21 11.71
N ASN A 127 3.78 1.97 12.50
CA ASN A 127 3.46 0.64 13.03
C ASN A 127 2.70 -0.23 12.01
N ILE A 128 1.70 0.33 11.32
CA ILE A 128 0.93 -0.35 10.27
C ILE A 128 1.39 0.19 8.92
N ARG A 129 1.95 -0.67 8.07
CA ARG A 129 2.68 -0.23 6.85
C ARG A 129 2.09 -0.76 5.55
N THR A 130 1.27 -1.79 5.63
CA THR A 130 0.76 -2.51 4.46
C THR A 130 -0.75 -2.57 4.53
N ASN A 131 -1.36 -2.64 3.34
CA ASN A 131 -2.79 -2.85 3.22
C ASN A 131 -3.15 -4.35 3.09
N ASN A 132 -2.34 -5.22 3.71
CA ASN A 132 -2.41 -6.67 3.49
C ASN A 132 -3.78 -7.26 3.87
N HIS A 133 -4.47 -6.66 4.85
CA HIS A 133 -5.81 -7.10 5.25
C HIS A 133 -6.86 -6.81 4.17
N LEU A 134 -6.83 -5.63 3.54
CA LEU A 134 -7.75 -5.32 2.43
C LEU A 134 -7.42 -6.18 1.20
N GLU A 135 -6.14 -6.40 0.89
CA GLU A 135 -5.75 -7.32 -0.18
C GLU A 135 -6.14 -8.77 0.10
N GLY A 136 -6.03 -9.22 1.35
CA GLY A 136 -6.51 -10.53 1.78
C GLY A 136 -8.02 -10.66 1.60
N TRP A 137 -8.76 -9.60 1.93
CA TRP A 137 -10.21 -9.53 1.71
C TRP A 137 -10.57 -9.54 0.21
N HIS A 138 -9.89 -8.73 -0.62
CA HIS A 138 -10.07 -8.73 -2.07
C HIS A 138 -9.77 -10.09 -2.68
N ASN A 139 -8.67 -10.73 -2.30
CA ASN A 139 -8.31 -12.06 -2.78
C ASN A 139 -9.34 -13.12 -2.37
N ARG A 140 -9.86 -13.05 -1.14
CA ARG A 140 -10.94 -13.94 -0.70
C ARG A 140 -12.19 -13.75 -1.54
N LEU A 141 -12.58 -12.50 -1.81
CA LEU A 141 -13.75 -12.18 -2.61
C LEU A 141 -13.57 -12.64 -4.07
N ASN A 142 -12.40 -12.40 -4.67
CA ASN A 142 -12.07 -12.86 -6.02
C ASN A 142 -12.06 -14.40 -6.13
N ARG A 143 -11.56 -15.11 -5.11
CA ARG A 143 -11.65 -16.59 -5.05
C ARG A 143 -13.08 -17.08 -4.95
N LYS A 144 -13.93 -16.42 -4.16
CA LYS A 144 -15.36 -16.76 -4.07
C LYS A 144 -16.11 -16.47 -5.36
N ALA A 145 -15.69 -15.45 -6.10
CA ALA A 145 -16.27 -15.08 -7.37
C ALA A 145 -15.94 -16.12 -8.47
N ASP A 146 -14.75 -16.73 -8.43
CA ASP A 146 -14.31 -17.83 -9.31
C ASP A 146 -14.35 -17.53 -10.83
N LYS A 147 -14.59 -16.28 -11.22
CA LYS A 147 -14.57 -15.81 -12.62
C LYS A 147 -14.27 -14.32 -12.72
N GLY A 148 -13.66 -13.93 -13.85
CA GLY A 148 -13.25 -12.55 -14.12
C GLY A 148 -14.40 -11.58 -14.39
N HIS A 149 -15.59 -12.08 -14.73
CA HIS A 149 -16.79 -11.27 -14.96
C HIS A 149 -18.01 -11.91 -14.26
N ASN A 150 -18.54 -11.20 -13.27
CA ASN A 150 -19.75 -11.60 -12.55
C ASN A 150 -20.92 -10.75 -13.02
N GLY A 151 -22.08 -11.37 -13.24
CA GLY A 151 -23.30 -10.63 -13.46
C GLY A 151 -23.64 -9.80 -12.22
N LEU A 152 -24.35 -8.68 -12.39
CA LEU A 152 -24.68 -7.77 -11.27
C LEU A 152 -25.34 -8.50 -10.09
N TYR A 153 -26.26 -9.43 -10.38
CA TYR A 153 -26.96 -10.20 -9.34
C TYR A 153 -26.04 -11.16 -8.59
N GLU A 154 -25.11 -11.82 -9.29
CA GLU A 154 -24.13 -12.71 -8.67
C GLU A 154 -23.16 -11.93 -7.79
N LEU A 155 -22.69 -10.77 -8.28
CA LEU A 155 -21.86 -9.86 -7.50
C LEU A 155 -22.60 -9.38 -6.24
N LEU A 156 -23.88 -9.02 -6.37
CA LEU A 156 -24.69 -8.59 -5.24
C LEU A 156 -24.83 -9.68 -4.17
N GLN A 157 -25.09 -10.93 -4.58
CA GLN A 157 -25.18 -12.06 -3.65
C GLN A 157 -23.85 -12.32 -2.94
N LEU A 158 -22.73 -12.24 -3.65
CA LEU A 158 -21.39 -12.36 -3.05
C LEU A 158 -21.11 -11.27 -2.02
N LEU A 159 -21.48 -10.01 -2.32
CA LEU A 159 -21.31 -8.88 -1.41
C LEU A 159 -22.20 -9.01 -0.16
N ILE A 160 -23.45 -9.46 -0.31
CA ILE A 160 -24.35 -9.73 0.83
C ILE A 160 -23.79 -10.84 1.72
N ALA A 161 -23.29 -11.92 1.13
CA ALA A 161 -22.69 -13.02 1.87
C ALA A 161 -21.43 -12.58 2.65
N GLU A 162 -20.57 -11.75 2.06
CA GLU A 162 -19.43 -11.18 2.80
C GLU A 162 -19.84 -10.22 3.90
N GLN A 163 -20.90 -9.43 3.69
CA GLN A 163 -21.42 -8.57 4.74
C GLN A 163 -21.84 -9.39 5.97
N GLY A 164 -22.51 -10.53 5.78
CA GLY A 164 -22.90 -11.41 6.89
C GLY A 164 -21.71 -11.99 7.69
N VAL A 165 -20.60 -12.29 7.01
CA VAL A 165 -19.35 -12.70 7.67
C VAL A 165 -18.78 -11.57 8.52
N MET A 166 -18.77 -10.34 7.98
CA MET A 166 -18.26 -9.17 8.71
C MET A 166 -19.13 -8.85 9.93
N ASP A 167 -20.45 -8.91 9.79
CA ASP A 167 -21.38 -8.66 10.90
C ASP A 167 -21.17 -9.68 12.03
N THR A 168 -20.90 -10.95 11.69
CA THR A 168 -20.58 -11.98 12.67
C THR A 168 -19.27 -11.67 13.41
N LEU A 169 -18.23 -11.25 12.68
CA LEU A 169 -16.93 -10.91 13.25
C LEU A 169 -17.03 -9.68 14.19
N ILE A 170 -17.80 -8.66 13.80
CA ILE A 170 -18.09 -7.50 14.65
C ILE A 170 -18.77 -7.93 15.95
N GLN A 171 -19.77 -8.81 15.88
CA GLN A 171 -20.44 -9.32 17.08
C GLN A 171 -19.50 -10.14 17.98
N GLN A 172 -18.57 -10.90 17.41
CA GLN A 172 -17.55 -11.63 18.19
C GLN A 172 -16.61 -10.68 18.92
N VAL A 173 -16.16 -9.61 18.26
CA VAL A 173 -15.31 -8.57 18.89
C VAL A 173 -16.08 -7.82 19.98
N LEU A 174 -17.32 -7.41 19.72
CA LEU A 174 -18.15 -6.69 20.69
C LEU A 174 -18.54 -7.55 21.91
N SER A 175 -18.63 -8.86 21.75
CA SER A 175 -18.91 -9.81 22.84
C SER A 175 -17.66 -10.23 23.62
N GLY A 176 -16.46 -9.74 23.26
CA GLY A 176 -15.20 -10.08 23.92
C GLY A 176 -14.66 -11.47 23.58
N ASN A 177 -15.21 -12.13 22.57
CA ASN A 177 -14.86 -13.49 22.14
C ASN A 177 -13.84 -13.52 21.00
N ALA A 178 -13.06 -12.46 20.79
CA ALA A 178 -12.03 -12.44 19.76
C ALA A 178 -10.92 -13.45 20.10
N THR A 179 -10.96 -14.61 19.44
CA THR A 179 -9.84 -15.56 19.45
C THR A 179 -8.77 -15.05 18.49
N ASP A 180 -7.59 -14.72 19.02
CA ASP A 180 -6.40 -14.46 18.21
C ASP A 180 -6.12 -15.68 17.32
N GLY A 181 -6.20 -15.50 16.00
CA GLY A 181 -5.94 -16.52 14.98
C GLY A 181 -5.45 -15.91 13.68
#